data_AF-A0AAW7E8P6-F1
#
_entry.id   AF-A0AAW7E8P6-F1
#
_cell.length_a   1.000
_cell.length_b   1.000
_cell.length_c   1.000
_cell.angle_alpha   90.00
_cell.angle_beta   90.00
_cell.angle_gamma   90.00
#
_symmetry.space_group_name_H-M   'P 1'
#
loop_
_entity.id
_entity.type
_entity.pdbx_description
1 polymer ?
#
loop_
_entity_poly.entity_id
_entity_poly.type
_entity_poly.pdbx_seq_one_letter_code
_entity_poly.pdbx_strand_id
1 'polypeptide(L)'
;MGNYSTLWIAKNKDQYNENTDIYQEVKYNIPLFWIALFEEKNIQEELNEYDERHYYFETTTEQAIEIFKYRIPMWSKLYQDEKLEILAKAFFKYLEQFSDHFIILDVSDILSMYLDYESEDAKNEMIDMIKTIELLNSDPKLNIPFKHWLPSDFLFKIPKDRYLNIDGLGKEILPCPEVDEWLEQNEPQEP
;
A
#
# COMPACT_ATOMS: atom_id res chain seq x y z
N MET A 1 -1.92 21.03 2.12
CA MET A 1 -1.93 19.67 1.57
C MET A 1 -2.95 18.84 2.30
N GLY A 2 -3.49 17.84 1.60
CA GLY A 2 -4.58 17.00 2.08
C GLY A 2 -4.14 15.91 3.06
N ASN A 3 -2.84 15.62 3.06
CA ASN A 3 -2.18 14.59 3.86
C ASN A 3 -2.74 13.20 3.52
N TYR A 4 -2.77 12.86 2.23
CA TYR A 4 -3.25 11.58 1.72
C TYR A 4 -2.12 10.77 1.09
N SER A 5 -2.22 9.45 1.17
CA SER A 5 -1.62 8.57 0.17
C SER A 5 -2.68 8.21 -0.87
N THR A 6 -2.24 8.04 -2.11
CA THR A 6 -3.13 7.78 -3.24
C THR A 6 -2.67 6.56 -4.00
N LEU A 7 -3.54 5.56 -4.11
CA LEU A 7 -3.35 4.41 -4.97
C LEU A 7 -4.22 4.56 -6.23
N TRP A 8 -3.60 4.47 -7.39
CA TRP A 8 -4.28 4.45 -8.68
C TRP A 8 -3.92 3.17 -9.44
N ILE A 9 -4.92 2.32 -9.69
CA ILE A 9 -4.82 1.17 -10.57
C ILE A 9 -5.39 1.61 -11.92
N ALA A 10 -4.50 1.90 -12.88
CA ALA A 10 -4.79 2.63 -14.10
C ALA A 10 -4.69 1.74 -15.33
N LYS A 11 -5.72 1.72 -16.19
CA LYS A 11 -5.60 1.03 -17.48
C LYS A 11 -4.70 1.82 -18.45
N ASN A 12 -4.72 3.14 -18.34
CA ASN A 12 -3.84 4.06 -19.03
C ASN A 12 -3.37 5.13 -18.05
N LYS A 13 -2.05 5.21 -17.80
CA LYS A 13 -1.47 6.16 -16.86
C LYS A 13 -1.49 7.62 -17.31
N ASP A 14 -1.77 7.89 -18.59
CA ASP A 14 -1.85 9.25 -19.12
C ASP A 14 -3.27 9.85 -18.96
N GLN A 15 -4.27 9.01 -18.70
CA GLN A 15 -5.67 9.44 -18.66
C GLN A 15 -6.50 8.59 -17.70
N TYR A 16 -6.99 9.24 -16.65
CA TYR A 16 -7.96 8.64 -15.74
C TYR A 16 -9.27 8.25 -16.43
N ASN A 17 -9.76 7.06 -16.12
CA ASN A 17 -11.05 6.56 -16.56
C ASN A 17 -11.82 5.88 -15.41
N GLU A 18 -12.87 6.54 -14.92
CA GLU A 18 -13.73 6.08 -13.82
C GLU A 18 -14.34 4.67 -14.03
N ASN A 19 -14.46 4.21 -15.27
CA ASN A 19 -15.08 2.92 -15.59
C ASN A 19 -14.08 1.76 -15.59
N THR A 20 -12.79 2.05 -15.71
CA THR A 20 -11.74 1.02 -15.83
C THR A 20 -10.68 1.10 -14.75
N ASP A 21 -10.59 2.24 -14.08
CA ASP A 21 -9.55 2.53 -13.12
C ASP A 21 -10.11 2.49 -11.70
N ILE A 22 -9.24 2.16 -10.76
CA ILE A 22 -9.51 2.29 -9.33
C ILE A 22 -8.64 3.41 -8.80
N TYR A 23 -9.25 4.40 -8.15
CA TYR A 23 -8.53 5.51 -7.52
C TYR A 23 -8.97 5.58 -6.06
N GLN A 24 -8.00 5.52 -5.15
CA GLN A 24 -8.27 5.47 -3.72
C GLN A 24 -7.32 6.36 -2.93
N GLU A 25 -7.89 7.09 -1.99
CA GLU A 25 -7.14 7.97 -1.08
C GLU A 25 -7.27 7.46 0.36
N VAL A 26 -6.16 7.48 1.09
CA VAL A 26 -6.12 7.17 2.53
C VAL A 26 -5.46 8.32 3.26
N LYS A 27 -6.18 8.91 4.21
CA LYS A 27 -5.71 10.07 4.96
C LYS A 27 -4.74 9.66 6.07
N TYR A 28 -3.68 10.45 6.23
CA TYR A 28 -2.68 10.38 7.30
C TYR A 28 -1.86 9.08 7.37
N ASN A 29 -2.00 8.15 6.43
CA ASN A 29 -1.32 6.87 6.45
C ASN A 29 -1.02 6.38 5.04
N ILE A 30 -0.05 5.47 4.93
CA ILE A 30 0.25 4.70 3.72
C ILE A 30 0.01 3.22 4.04
N PRO A 31 -1.00 2.56 3.47
CA PRO A 31 -1.22 1.13 3.68
C PRO A 31 0.00 0.29 3.27
N LEU A 32 0.42 -0.62 4.16
CA LEU A 32 1.63 -1.42 3.94
C LEU A 32 1.51 -2.41 2.78
N PHE A 33 0.31 -2.94 2.53
CA PHE A 33 0.05 -3.77 1.36
C PHE A 33 0.33 -3.00 0.07
N TRP A 34 0.05 -1.69 0.03
CA TRP A 34 0.32 -0.86 -1.15
C TRP A 34 1.82 -0.72 -1.38
N ILE A 35 2.60 -0.40 -0.33
CA ILE A 35 4.08 -0.33 -0.42
C ILE A 35 4.66 -1.70 -0.83
N ALA A 36 4.08 -2.79 -0.33
CA ALA A 36 4.52 -4.15 -0.61
C ALA A 36 4.30 -4.61 -2.07
N LEU A 37 3.73 -3.79 -2.94
CA LEU A 37 3.63 -4.03 -4.39
C LEU A 37 4.90 -3.65 -5.17
N PHE A 38 5.82 -2.91 -4.54
CA PHE A 38 6.91 -2.25 -5.26
C PHE A 38 8.30 -2.72 -4.80
N GLU A 39 9.29 -2.53 -5.67
CA GLU A 39 10.72 -2.64 -5.40
C GLU A 39 11.40 -1.27 -5.61
N GLU A 40 12.67 -1.12 -5.25
CA GLU A 40 13.39 0.16 -5.36
C GLU A 40 13.39 0.71 -6.78
N LYS A 41 13.53 -0.16 -7.80
CA LYS A 41 13.46 0.20 -9.23
C LYS A 41 12.11 0.76 -9.68
N ASN A 42 11.06 0.60 -8.88
CA ASN A 42 9.72 1.09 -9.19
C ASN A 42 9.52 2.54 -8.77
N ILE A 43 10.47 3.15 -8.05
CA ILE A 43 10.44 4.58 -7.76
C ILE A 43 10.71 5.35 -9.04
N GLN A 44 9.71 6.14 -9.47
CA GLN A 44 9.80 7.04 -10.60
C GLN A 44 10.08 8.46 -10.14
N GLU A 45 10.65 9.24 -11.05
CA GLU A 45 10.92 10.66 -10.89
C GLU A 45 10.38 11.37 -12.12
N GLU A 46 9.53 12.37 -11.91
CA GLU A 46 8.99 13.23 -12.95
C GLU A 46 9.29 14.69 -12.61
N LEU A 47 9.56 15.49 -13.65
CA LEU A 47 9.69 16.93 -13.52
C LEU A 47 8.42 17.57 -14.05
N ASN A 48 7.83 18.46 -13.25
CA ASN A 48 6.72 19.27 -13.73
C ASN A 48 7.21 20.42 -14.63
N GLU A 49 6.27 21.23 -15.12
CA GLU A 49 6.56 22.38 -15.99
C GLU A 49 7.41 23.49 -15.35
N TYR A 50 7.63 23.42 -14.03
CA TYR A 50 8.42 24.37 -13.24
C TYR A 50 9.78 23.79 -12.78
N ASP A 51 10.21 22.65 -13.34
CA ASP A 51 11.40 21.89 -12.92
C ASP A 51 11.34 21.39 -11.45
N GLU A 52 10.14 21.32 -10.87
CA GLU A 52 9.93 20.73 -9.53
C GLU A 52 9.85 19.21 -9.68
N ARG A 53 10.55 18.50 -8.79
CA ARG A 53 10.63 17.05 -8.82
C ARG A 53 9.45 16.44 -8.09
N HIS A 54 8.89 15.40 -8.67
CA HIS A 54 7.86 14.60 -8.05
C HIS A 54 8.28 13.12 -8.10
N TYR A 55 8.21 12.45 -6.95
CA TYR A 55 8.50 11.02 -6.83
C TYR A 55 7.24 10.23 -6.49
N TYR A 56 7.06 9.10 -7.17
CA TYR A 56 5.96 8.16 -6.93
C TYR A 56 6.43 6.73 -7.22
N PHE A 57 5.69 5.73 -6.76
CA PHE A 57 5.92 4.35 -7.17
C PHE A 57 5.07 4.02 -8.39
N GLU A 58 5.65 3.34 -9.38
CA GLU A 58 4.95 2.82 -10.56
C GLU A 58 5.42 1.41 -10.92
N THR A 59 4.47 0.54 -11.23
CA THR A 59 4.75 -0.79 -11.77
C THR A 59 3.58 -1.29 -12.61
N THR A 60 3.77 -2.36 -13.38
CA THR A 60 2.63 -3.10 -13.96
C THR A 60 2.01 -4.02 -12.92
N THR A 61 0.72 -4.33 -13.07
CA THR A 61 0.05 -5.30 -12.19
C THR A 61 0.75 -6.66 -12.20
N GLU A 62 1.22 -7.11 -13.36
CA GLU A 62 1.99 -8.37 -13.48
C GLU A 62 3.20 -8.38 -12.54
N GLN A 63 4.03 -7.34 -12.60
CA GLN A 63 5.21 -7.23 -11.75
C GLN A 63 4.83 -7.05 -10.26
N ALA A 64 3.79 -6.27 -9.96
CA ALA A 64 3.30 -6.10 -8.58
C ALA A 64 2.87 -7.44 -7.96
N ILE A 65 2.16 -8.27 -8.73
CA ILE A 65 1.70 -9.60 -8.34
C ILE A 65 2.90 -10.50 -8.04
N GLU A 66 3.94 -10.50 -8.88
CA GLU A 66 5.16 -11.29 -8.64
C GLU A 66 5.86 -10.88 -7.34
N ILE A 67 6.04 -9.58 -7.13
CA ILE A 67 6.66 -9.02 -5.92
C ILE A 67 5.83 -9.38 -4.69
N PHE A 68 4.53 -9.10 -4.71
CA PHE A 68 3.66 -9.28 -3.56
C PHE A 68 3.54 -10.76 -3.16
N LYS A 69 3.49 -11.67 -4.15
CA LYS A 69 3.42 -13.11 -3.91
C LYS A 69 4.58 -13.62 -3.06
N TYR A 70 5.79 -13.09 -3.28
CA TYR A 70 6.96 -13.43 -2.48
C TYR A 70 6.83 -12.97 -1.02
N ARG A 71 6.10 -11.87 -0.79
CA ARG A 71 5.90 -11.23 0.51
C ARG A 71 4.67 -11.73 1.29
N ILE A 72 3.78 -12.53 0.69
CA ILE A 72 2.57 -13.08 1.36
C ILE A 72 2.87 -13.76 2.72
N PRO A 73 3.89 -14.63 2.85
CA PRO A 73 4.13 -15.35 4.11
C PRO A 73 4.65 -14.48 5.26
N MET A 74 5.03 -13.23 5.01
CA MET A 74 5.48 -12.28 6.04
C MET A 74 4.33 -11.89 6.97
N TRP A 75 3.13 -11.71 6.43
CA TRP A 75 2.03 -11.06 7.14
C TRP A 75 1.53 -11.88 8.34
N SER A 76 1.37 -13.20 8.21
CA SER A 76 0.99 -14.03 9.36
C SER A 76 2.03 -14.02 10.48
N LYS A 77 3.31 -13.89 10.13
CA LYS A 77 4.44 -13.91 11.08
C LYS A 77 4.65 -12.58 11.78
N LEU A 78 4.55 -11.47 11.03
CA LEU A 78 4.75 -10.12 11.55
C LEU A 78 3.74 -9.79 12.66
N TYR A 79 2.51 -10.30 12.54
CA TYR A 79 1.43 -9.99 13.47
C TYR A 79 1.02 -11.18 14.35
N GLN A 80 1.65 -12.35 14.16
CA GLN A 80 1.26 -13.60 14.83
C GLN A 80 -0.23 -13.93 14.66
N ASP A 81 -0.77 -13.62 13.47
CA ASP A 81 -2.17 -13.78 13.11
C ASP A 81 -2.30 -14.38 11.71
N GLU A 82 -2.69 -15.65 11.63
CA GLU A 82 -2.87 -16.37 10.37
C GLU A 82 -3.90 -15.70 9.44
N LYS A 83 -4.82 -14.90 9.99
CA LYS A 83 -5.83 -14.17 9.21
C LYS A 83 -5.21 -13.17 8.25
N LEU A 84 -4.06 -12.57 8.60
CA LEU A 84 -3.42 -11.61 7.72
C LEU A 84 -2.80 -12.24 6.47
N GLU A 85 -2.40 -13.51 6.53
CA GLU A 85 -1.99 -14.22 5.32
C GLU A 85 -3.19 -14.52 4.41
N ILE A 86 -4.37 -14.80 4.99
CA ILE A 86 -5.62 -14.94 4.22
C ILE A 86 -5.95 -13.61 3.54
N LEU A 87 -5.88 -12.51 4.28
CA LEU A 87 -6.11 -11.15 3.79
C LEU A 87 -5.15 -10.77 2.66
N ALA A 88 -3.86 -11.06 2.82
CA ALA A 88 -2.85 -10.85 1.78
C ALA A 88 -3.15 -11.68 0.53
N LYS A 89 -3.52 -12.96 0.67
CA LYS A 89 -3.92 -13.80 -0.47
C LYS A 89 -5.16 -13.29 -1.18
N ALA A 90 -6.09 -12.66 -0.46
CA ALA A 90 -7.27 -12.08 -1.07
C ALA A 90 -6.95 -10.76 -1.79
N PHE A 91 -6.11 -9.89 -1.21
CA PHE A 91 -5.59 -8.71 -1.91
C PHE A 91 -4.87 -9.11 -3.21
N PHE A 92 -4.04 -10.14 -3.16
CA PHE A 92 -3.38 -10.72 -4.32
C PHE A 92 -4.40 -11.13 -5.42
N LYS A 93 -5.46 -11.86 -5.05
CA LYS A 93 -6.52 -12.26 -6.01
C LYS A 93 -7.30 -11.08 -6.57
N TYR A 94 -7.51 -10.03 -5.77
CA TYR A 94 -8.14 -8.81 -6.23
C TYR A 94 -7.29 -8.15 -7.33
N LEU A 95 -5.98 -8.05 -7.12
CA LEU A 95 -5.05 -7.49 -8.11
C LEU A 95 -5.04 -8.30 -9.43
N GLU A 96 -5.20 -9.63 -9.37
CA GLU A 96 -5.28 -10.48 -10.57
C GLU A 96 -6.40 -10.09 -11.56
N GLN A 97 -7.41 -9.32 -11.11
CA GLN A 97 -8.49 -8.82 -11.96
C GLN A 97 -8.04 -7.68 -12.90
N PHE A 98 -6.89 -7.05 -12.62
CA PHE A 98 -6.36 -5.87 -13.31
C PHE A 98 -5.10 -6.20 -14.11
N SER A 99 -5.11 -7.32 -14.84
CA SER A 99 -3.93 -7.91 -15.47
C SER A 99 -3.23 -7.02 -16.52
N ASP A 100 -3.93 -6.02 -17.06
CA ASP A 100 -3.40 -5.08 -18.06
C ASP A 100 -3.29 -3.63 -17.55
N HIS A 101 -3.27 -3.44 -16.23
CA HIS A 101 -3.17 -2.14 -15.58
C HIS A 101 -1.76 -1.83 -15.07
N PHE A 102 -1.55 -0.54 -14.81
CA PHE A 102 -0.47 0.01 -14.00
C PHE A 102 -0.97 0.20 -12.57
N ILE A 103 -0.06 0.07 -11.61
CA ILE A 103 -0.29 0.43 -10.21
C ILE A 103 0.63 1.59 -9.89
N ILE A 104 0.03 2.71 -9.51
CA ILE A 104 0.71 3.95 -9.16
C ILE A 104 0.37 4.27 -7.71
N LEU A 105 1.41 4.49 -6.89
CA LEU A 105 1.25 4.92 -5.50
C LEU A 105 1.97 6.25 -5.31
N ASP A 106 1.19 7.28 -5.03
CA ASP A 106 1.67 8.61 -4.66
C ASP A 106 1.59 8.78 -3.14
N VAL A 107 2.71 9.17 -2.55
CA VAL A 107 2.89 9.40 -1.11
C VAL A 107 3.43 10.80 -0.81
N SER A 108 3.57 11.66 -1.83
CA SER A 108 4.12 13.01 -1.73
C SER A 108 3.44 13.84 -0.64
N ASP A 109 2.10 13.78 -0.60
CA ASP A 109 1.29 14.51 0.38
C ASP A 109 1.59 14.06 1.82
N ILE A 110 1.85 12.76 2.07
CA ILE A 110 2.27 12.25 3.38
C ILE A 110 3.71 12.67 3.70
N LEU A 111 4.62 12.56 2.74
CA LEU A 111 6.02 12.95 2.93
C LEU A 111 6.14 14.46 3.24
N SER A 112 5.32 15.29 2.58
CA SER A 112 5.29 16.74 2.78
C SER A 112 4.99 17.17 4.22
N MET A 113 4.44 16.26 5.04
CA MET A 113 4.16 16.53 6.45
C MET A 113 5.42 16.66 7.31
N TYR A 114 6.55 16.09 6.87
CA TYR A 114 7.77 16.03 7.68
C TYR A 114 9.08 16.21 6.90
N LEU A 115 9.04 16.23 5.57
CA LEU A 115 10.17 16.56 4.71
C LEU A 115 9.73 17.32 3.45
N ASP A 116 10.69 17.89 2.73
CA ASP A 116 10.44 18.48 1.42
C ASP A 116 10.25 17.37 0.39
N TYR A 117 9.00 17.16 -0.06
CA TYR A 117 8.63 16.04 -0.94
C TYR A 117 9.25 16.15 -2.35
N GLU A 118 9.77 17.32 -2.73
CA GLU A 118 10.44 17.55 -4.01
C GLU A 118 11.97 17.28 -3.93
N SER A 119 12.49 17.07 -2.72
CA SER A 119 13.91 16.86 -2.49
C SER A 119 14.36 15.40 -2.71
N GLU A 120 15.67 15.18 -2.88
CA GLU A 120 16.24 13.82 -2.91
C GLU A 120 16.00 13.07 -1.59
N ASP A 121 15.76 13.78 -0.47
CA ASP A 121 15.43 13.15 0.80
C ASP A 121 14.08 12.42 0.75
N ALA A 122 13.11 12.92 -0.05
CA ALA A 122 11.85 12.23 -0.28
C ALA A 122 12.05 10.87 -0.96
N LYS A 123 12.88 10.85 -2.01
CA LYS A 123 13.28 9.62 -2.69
C LYS A 123 14.02 8.66 -1.76
N ASN A 124 14.94 9.17 -0.94
CA ASN A 124 15.64 8.37 0.07
C ASN A 124 14.67 7.75 1.09
N GLU A 125 13.65 8.49 1.51
CA GLU A 125 12.60 7.98 2.39
C GLU A 125 11.78 6.87 1.70
N MET A 126 11.42 7.02 0.43
CA MET A 126 10.76 5.97 -0.35
C MET A 126 11.64 4.71 -0.52
N ILE A 127 12.94 4.88 -0.74
CA ILE A 127 13.90 3.78 -0.76
C ILE A 127 13.93 3.06 0.60
N ASP A 128 13.92 3.82 1.69
CA ASP A 128 13.87 3.28 3.05
C ASP A 128 12.57 2.54 3.34
N MET A 129 11.43 2.97 2.79
CA MET A 129 10.16 2.22 2.84
C MET A 129 10.32 0.81 2.26
N ILE A 130 10.87 0.70 1.06
CA ILE A 130 11.09 -0.59 0.39
C ILE A 130 12.06 -1.46 1.18
N LYS A 131 13.17 -0.88 1.65
CA LYS A 131 14.16 -1.61 2.46
C LYS A 131 13.55 -2.11 3.77
N THR A 132 12.66 -1.35 4.38
CA THR A 132 11.93 -1.74 5.59
C THR A 132 11.04 -2.95 5.32
N ILE A 133 10.29 -2.97 4.21
CA ILE A 133 9.47 -4.13 3.81
C ILE A 133 10.35 -5.36 3.55
N GLU A 134 11.48 -5.21 2.86
CA GLU A 134 12.40 -6.33 2.60
C GLU A 134 13.01 -6.90 3.90
N LEU A 135 13.36 -6.02 4.85
CA LEU A 135 13.83 -6.44 6.17
C LEU A 135 12.76 -7.24 6.90
N LEU A 136 11.52 -6.74 6.93
CA LEU A 136 10.37 -7.44 7.55
C LEU A 136 10.07 -8.78 6.89
N ASN A 137 10.22 -8.86 5.58
CA ASN A 137 9.99 -10.09 4.84
C ASN A 137 11.05 -11.15 5.18
N SER A 138 12.31 -10.72 5.37
CA SER A 138 13.41 -11.60 5.74
C SER A 138 13.37 -12.03 7.21
N ASP A 139 13.10 -11.11 8.13
CA ASP A 139 12.95 -11.35 9.56
C ASP A 139 11.76 -10.55 10.11
N PRO A 140 10.56 -11.17 10.19
CA PRO A 140 9.36 -10.51 10.68
C PRO A 140 9.40 -10.10 12.16
N LYS A 141 10.43 -10.52 12.92
CA LYS A 141 10.61 -10.16 14.33
C LYS A 141 11.67 -9.10 14.54
N LEU A 142 12.24 -8.57 13.45
CA LEU A 142 13.27 -7.54 13.51
C LEU A 142 12.71 -6.28 14.16
N ASN A 143 13.48 -5.69 15.06
CA ASN A 143 13.16 -4.39 15.64
C ASN A 143 13.54 -3.29 14.63
N ILE A 144 12.55 -2.72 13.96
CA ILE A 144 12.76 -1.61 13.01
C ILE A 144 12.85 -0.29 13.80
N PRO A 145 13.81 0.59 13.48
CA PRO A 145 13.78 1.97 13.98
C PRO A 145 12.44 2.64 13.71
N PHE A 146 12.04 3.57 14.58
CA PHE A 146 10.83 4.36 14.37
C PHE A 146 10.84 5.01 12.98
N LYS A 147 9.72 4.89 12.25
CA LYS A 147 9.47 5.54 10.96
C LYS A 147 8.19 6.36 11.06
N HIS A 148 8.19 7.57 10.51
CA HIS A 148 7.03 8.48 10.58
C HIS A 148 5.80 7.95 9.82
N TRP A 149 6.05 7.20 8.74
CA TRP A 149 5.02 6.60 7.89
C TRP A 149 4.61 5.18 8.32
N LEU A 150 5.41 4.55 9.19
CA LEU A 150 5.12 3.20 9.68
C LEU A 150 4.27 3.31 10.95
N PRO A 151 3.16 2.56 11.05
CA PRO A 151 2.35 2.53 12.26
C PRO A 151 3.17 2.07 13.46
N SER A 152 3.03 2.75 14.59
CA SER A 152 3.68 2.36 15.85
C SER A 152 3.10 1.08 16.44
N ASP A 153 1.82 0.83 16.18
CA ASP A 153 1.12 -0.38 16.62
C ASP A 153 0.40 -1.05 15.45
N PHE A 154 0.76 -2.30 15.26
CA PHE A 154 0.22 -3.22 14.28
C PHE A 154 -1.05 -3.89 14.82
N LEU A 155 -2.13 -3.12 14.96
CA LEU A 155 -3.39 -3.62 15.49
C LEU A 155 -4.39 -3.90 14.36
N PHE A 156 -4.72 -5.18 14.17
CA PHE A 156 -5.88 -5.57 13.37
C PHE A 156 -7.15 -5.40 14.22
N LYS A 157 -7.96 -4.37 13.93
CA LYS A 157 -9.25 -4.10 14.60
C LYS A 157 -10.39 -4.09 13.58
N ILE A 158 -11.54 -4.63 13.96
CA ILE A 158 -12.70 -4.95 13.12
C ILE A 158 -13.94 -4.19 13.67
N PRO A 159 -15.04 -3.97 12.93
CA PRO A 159 -15.19 -3.29 11.64
C PRO A 159 -16.04 -2.01 11.84
N LYS A 160 -15.39 -0.84 11.92
CA LYS A 160 -16.04 0.48 11.74
C LYS A 160 -15.02 1.60 11.54
N ASP A 161 -13.81 1.39 12.04
CA ASP A 161 -12.67 2.28 11.79
C ASP A 161 -11.70 1.60 10.82
N ARG A 162 -12.07 1.57 9.53
CA ARG A 162 -11.28 0.96 8.44
C ARG A 162 -10.01 1.73 8.07
N TYR A 163 -9.43 2.45 9.03
CA TYR A 163 -8.04 2.88 8.99
C TYR A 163 -7.15 1.70 9.41
N LEU A 164 -7.27 0.57 8.72
CA LEU A 164 -6.25 -0.45 8.87
C LEU A 164 -5.01 0.08 8.15
N ASN A 165 -4.01 0.46 8.93
CA ASN A 165 -2.71 0.89 8.41
C ASN A 165 -1.95 -0.22 7.65
N ILE A 166 -2.58 -1.38 7.46
CA ILE A 166 -1.96 -2.60 6.97
C ILE A 166 -2.36 -2.84 5.52
N ASP A 167 -3.65 -2.99 5.23
CA ASP A 167 -4.10 -3.61 3.98
C ASP A 167 -4.68 -2.62 2.95
N GLY A 168 -5.28 -1.52 3.43
CA GLY A 168 -6.05 -0.61 2.57
C GLY A 168 -7.29 -1.27 1.98
N LEU A 169 -7.83 -2.32 2.60
CA LEU A 169 -9.03 -3.03 2.14
C LEU A 169 -10.28 -2.67 2.94
N GLY A 170 -11.43 -2.78 2.28
CA GLY A 170 -12.75 -2.70 2.89
C GLY A 170 -13.76 -2.08 1.94
N LYS A 171 -15.06 -2.35 2.14
CA LYS A 171 -16.16 -1.84 1.27
C LYS A 171 -16.09 -0.36 0.85
N GLU A 172 -15.38 0.50 1.59
CA GLU A 172 -15.26 1.94 1.31
C GLU A 172 -13.88 2.38 0.77
N ILE A 173 -12.86 1.51 0.79
CA ILE A 173 -11.48 1.84 0.37
C ILE A 173 -11.14 1.05 -0.90
N LEU A 174 -10.90 -0.25 -0.78
CA LEU A 174 -10.76 -1.14 -1.94
C LEU A 174 -11.75 -2.30 -1.76
N PRO A 175 -12.79 -2.38 -2.61
CA PRO A 175 -13.82 -3.40 -2.46
C PRO A 175 -13.23 -4.78 -2.74
N CYS A 176 -13.28 -5.67 -1.74
CA CYS A 176 -12.95 -7.08 -1.90
C CYS A 176 -14.03 -7.91 -1.21
N PRO A 177 -15.15 -8.19 -1.92
CA PRO A 177 -16.32 -8.83 -1.34
C PRO A 177 -16.00 -10.15 -0.63
N GLU A 178 -15.05 -10.92 -1.15
CA GLU A 178 -14.63 -12.19 -0.55
C GLU A 178 -13.97 -12.00 0.82
N VAL A 179 -13.22 -10.91 1.01
CA VAL A 179 -12.64 -10.53 2.30
C VAL A 179 -13.72 -10.02 3.23
N ASP A 180 -14.58 -9.12 2.73
CA ASP A 180 -15.67 -8.56 3.52
C ASP A 180 -16.60 -9.69 4.04
N GLU A 181 -16.98 -10.64 3.18
CA GLU A 181 -17.78 -11.81 3.56
C GLU A 181 -17.06 -12.72 4.55
N TRP A 182 -15.76 -12.96 4.35
CA TRP A 182 -14.98 -13.78 5.27
C TRP A 182 -14.90 -13.14 6.66
N LEU A 183 -14.63 -11.83 6.74
CA LEU A 183 -14.60 -11.07 8.00
C LEU A 183 -15.97 -11.11 8.68
N GLU A 184 -17.05 -10.89 7.93
CA GLU A 184 -18.41 -10.91 8.45
C GLU A 184 -18.83 -12.29 9.00
N GLN A 185 -18.37 -13.38 8.40
CA GLN A 185 -18.71 -14.75 8.81
C GLN A 185 -17.83 -15.31 9.94
N ASN A 186 -16.56 -14.92 9.98
CA ASN A 186 -15.56 -15.56 10.84
C ASN A 186 -15.17 -14.69 12.05
N GLU A 187 -15.68 -13.47 12.16
CA GLU A 187 -15.36 -12.58 13.26
C GLU A 187 -16.60 -12.22 14.10
N PRO A 188 -16.48 -12.20 15.43
CA PRO A 188 -17.59 -11.87 16.30
C PRO A 188 -18.03 -10.42 16.02
N GLN A 189 -19.30 -10.27 15.63
CA GLN A 189 -19.96 -8.98 15.59
C GLN A 189 -19.96 -8.42 17.02
N GLU A 190 -19.17 -7.38 17.29
CA GLU A 190 -19.27 -6.69 18.58
C GLU A 190 -20.70 -6.15 18.76
N PRO A 191 -21.31 -6.32 19.94
CA PRO A 191 -22.70 -5.94 20.21
C PRO A 191 -22.95 -4.42 20.15
#